data_AF-A0A7R9I9K5-F1
#
_entry.id   AF-A0A7R9I9K5-F1
#
_cell.length_a   1.000
_cell.length_b   1.000
_cell.length_c   1.000
_cell.angle_alpha   90.00
_cell.angle_beta   90.00
_cell.angle_gamma   90.00
#
_symmetry.space_group_name_H-M   'P 1'
#
loop_
_entity.id
_entity.type
_entity.pdbx_description
1 polymer ?
#
loop_
_entity_poly.entity_id
_entity_poly.type
_entity_poly.pdbx_seq_one_letter_code
_entity_poly.pdbx_strand_id
1 'polypeptide(L)'
;RYVVLTSKHHEGYTLWPSDYSFSWNAKDVGPARDLIAPLAESIRSNTDLKFGLYHSLLEWYNPLYLQDQANNWTTQDFVNQKTLPELYEIV
;
A
#
# COMPACT_ATOMS: atom_id res chain seq x y z
N ARG A 1 4.02 13.68 18.87
CA ARG A 1 2.98 12.63 18.97
C ARG A 1 2.50 12.32 17.55
N TYR A 2 2.27 11.07 17.20
CA TYR A 2 1.97 10.66 15.82
C TYR A 2 1.08 9.43 15.77
N VAL A 3 0.47 9.18 14.61
CA VAL A 3 -0.25 7.95 14.25
C VAL A 3 0.36 7.41 12.96
N VAL A 4 0.54 6.09 12.91
CA VAL A 4 0.99 5.38 11.70
C VAL A 4 -0.09 4.40 11.30
N LEU A 5 -0.71 4.61 10.14
CA LEU A 5 -1.71 3.69 9.59
C LEU A 5 -1.03 2.70 8.63
N THR A 6 -1.38 1.43 8.74
CA THR A 6 -1.04 0.42 7.74
C THR A 6 -1.74 0.74 6.42
N SER A 7 -1.03 1.25 5.42
CA SER A 7 -1.60 1.49 4.10
C SER A 7 -1.81 0.18 3.33
N LYS A 8 -0.81 -0.70 3.41
CA LYS A 8 -0.77 -2.04 2.83
C LYS A 8 0.08 -2.93 3.72
N HIS A 9 -0.39 -4.14 4.02
CA HIS A 9 0.37 -5.13 4.76
C HIS A 9 0.77 -6.30 3.82
N HIS A 10 1.31 -7.39 4.37
CA HIS A 10 1.90 -8.47 3.60
C HIS A 10 0.91 -9.23 2.71
N GLU A 11 -0.40 -9.16 2.99
CA GLU A 11 -1.45 -9.72 2.14
C GLU A 11 -1.73 -8.90 0.86
N GLY A 12 -1.10 -7.73 0.71
CA GLY A 12 -1.19 -6.91 -0.51
C GLY A 12 -2.43 -6.04 -0.62
N TYR A 13 -3.32 -6.05 0.38
CA TYR A 13 -4.56 -5.27 0.35
C TYR A 13 -4.28 -3.79 0.61
N THR A 14 -4.66 -2.90 -0.31
CA THR A 14 -4.46 -1.46 -0.16
C THR A 14 -5.67 -0.75 0.44
N LEU A 15 -5.44 0.14 1.41
CA LEU A 15 -6.49 0.97 2.01
C LEU A 15 -6.91 2.18 1.16
N TRP A 16 -6.31 2.33 -0.03
CA TRP A 16 -6.62 3.34 -1.04
C TRP A 16 -6.86 2.64 -2.39
N PRO A 17 -7.53 3.30 -3.36
CA PRO A 17 -7.84 2.71 -4.66
C PRO A 17 -6.61 2.67 -5.57
N SER A 18 -5.66 1.78 -5.27
CA SER A 18 -4.42 1.66 -6.03
C SER A 18 -4.64 1.06 -7.42
N ASP A 19 -4.06 1.68 -8.44
CA ASP A 19 -4.02 1.16 -9.82
C ASP A 19 -3.17 -0.13 -9.92
N TYR A 20 -2.31 -0.38 -8.93
CA TYR A 20 -1.42 -1.54 -8.87
C TYR A 20 -1.99 -2.70 -8.03
N SER A 21 -3.14 -2.51 -7.37
CA SER A 21 -3.85 -3.55 -6.58
C SER A 21 -5.25 -3.79 -7.11
N PHE A 22 -5.33 -4.16 -8.40
CA PHE A 22 -6.58 -4.40 -9.09
C PHE A 22 -7.46 -5.44 -8.38
N SER A 23 -8.71 -5.07 -8.06
CA SER A 23 -9.68 -5.94 -7.37
C SER A 23 -9.23 -6.44 -5.98
N TRP A 24 -8.23 -5.80 -5.36
CA TRP A 24 -7.76 -6.13 -4.01
C TRP A 24 -7.43 -4.87 -3.20
N ASN A 25 -8.41 -3.99 -3.10
CA ASN A 25 -8.30 -2.72 -2.37
C ASN A 25 -9.63 -2.28 -1.74
N ALA A 26 -9.56 -1.25 -0.88
CA ALA A 26 -10.70 -0.70 -0.16
C ALA A 26 -11.85 -0.18 -1.02
N LYS A 27 -11.57 0.26 -2.26
CA LYS A 27 -12.61 0.72 -3.16
C LYS A 27 -13.29 -0.43 -3.91
N ASP A 28 -12.53 -1.40 -4.39
CA ASP A 28 -13.06 -2.43 -5.27
C ASP A 28 -13.81 -3.54 -4.51
N VAL A 29 -13.29 -3.98 -3.36
CA VAL A 29 -13.87 -5.12 -2.60
C VAL A 29 -14.21 -4.79 -1.15
N GLY A 30 -13.83 -3.59 -0.69
CA GLY A 30 -14.02 -3.13 0.68
C GLY A 30 -15.16 -2.12 0.83
N PRO A 31 -15.00 -1.06 1.66
CA PRO A 31 -16.02 -0.05 1.93
C PRO A 31 -16.33 0.91 0.77
N ALA A 32 -15.92 0.59 -0.47
CA ALA A 32 -16.16 1.37 -1.68
C ALA A 32 -15.61 2.80 -1.64
N ARG A 33 -14.51 3.03 -0.90
CA ARG A 33 -13.87 4.35 -0.77
C ARG A 33 -12.40 4.25 -0.38
N ASP A 34 -11.67 5.35 -0.60
CA ASP A 34 -10.36 5.58 -0.01
C ASP A 34 -10.49 5.80 1.52
N LEU A 35 -9.65 5.12 2.30
CA LEU A 35 -9.58 5.25 3.74
C LEU A 35 -8.38 6.07 4.21
N ILE A 36 -7.37 6.27 3.36
CA ILE A 36 -6.14 6.98 3.71
C ILE A 36 -6.34 8.48 3.65
N ALA A 37 -6.76 9.01 2.49
CA ALA A 37 -6.85 10.46 2.30
C ALA A 37 -7.81 11.14 3.32
N PRO A 38 -9.04 10.63 3.56
CA PRO A 38 -9.95 11.26 4.53
C PRO A 38 -9.44 11.19 5.98
N LEU A 39 -8.75 10.11 6.36
CA LEU A 39 -8.16 10.00 7.70
C LEU A 39 -6.97 10.96 7.86
N ALA A 40 -6.10 11.02 6.85
CA ALA A 40 -4.97 11.93 6.84
C ALA A 40 -5.42 13.39 6.96
N GLU A 41 -6.44 13.78 6.19
CA GLU A 41 -7.05 15.11 6.25
C GLU A 41 -7.65 15.39 7.64
N SER A 42 -8.45 14.45 8.18
CA SER A 42 -9.06 14.62 9.50
C SER A 42 -8.02 14.82 10.61
N ILE A 43 -6.95 14.02 10.61
CA ILE A 43 -5.87 14.13 11.61
C ILE A 43 -5.13 15.46 11.48
N ARG A 44 -4.76 15.86 10.25
CA ARG A 44 -4.03 17.11 9.98
C ARG A 44 -4.86 18.35 10.32
N SER A 45 -6.17 18.31 10.11
CA SER A 45 -7.06 19.46 10.31
C SER A 45 -7.57 19.61 11.74
N ASN A 46 -7.68 18.51 12.50
CA ASN A 46 -8.35 18.52 13.81
C ASN A 46 -7.43 18.19 14.99
N THR A 47 -6.16 17.88 14.75
CA THR A 47 -5.22 17.46 15.80
C THR A 47 -3.81 17.98 15.54
N ASP A 48 -2.96 17.98 16.58
CA ASP A 48 -1.52 18.25 16.45
C ASP A 48 -0.69 16.98 16.17
N LEU A 49 -1.33 15.86 15.82
CA LEU A 49 -0.64 14.60 15.56
C LEU A 49 0.00 14.61 14.18
N LYS A 50 1.21 14.06 14.07
CA LYS A 50 1.78 13.74 12.76
C LYS A 50 1.13 12.47 12.22
N PHE A 51 0.70 12.50 10.97
CA PHE A 51 0.20 11.33 10.27
C PHE A 51 1.31 10.71 9.43
N GLY A 52 1.48 9.39 9.56
CA GLY A 52 2.40 8.60 8.75
C GLY A 52 1.73 7.31 8.28
N LEU A 53 2.38 6.65 7.33
CA LEU A 53 1.94 5.39 6.78
C LEU A 53 3.00 4.32 7.00
N TYR A 54 2.55 3.14 7.41
CA TYR A 54 3.31 1.91 7.28
C TYR A 54 2.95 1.30 5.94
N HIS A 55 3.95 0.92 5.16
CA HIS A 55 3.76 0.23 3.89
C HIS A 55 4.65 -1.01 3.84
N SER A 56 4.06 -2.18 3.69
CA SER A 56 4.82 -3.41 3.46
C SER A 56 5.39 -3.43 2.05
N LEU A 57 6.73 -3.47 1.94
CA LEU A 57 7.39 -3.69 0.65
C LEU A 57 7.18 -5.11 0.11
N LEU A 58 6.87 -6.06 1.00
CA LEU A 58 6.62 -7.46 0.70
C LEU A 58 5.13 -7.71 0.41
N GLU A 59 4.85 -8.68 -0.46
CA GLU A 59 3.51 -9.21 -0.70
C GLU A 59 3.56 -10.74 -0.85
N TRP A 60 2.99 -11.47 0.11
CA TRP A 60 3.16 -12.93 0.26
C TRP A 60 2.79 -13.72 -0.98
N TYR A 61 1.76 -13.28 -1.70
CA TYR A 61 1.16 -14.04 -2.79
C TYR A 61 1.31 -13.37 -4.16
N ASN A 62 2.09 -12.29 -4.24
CA ASN A 62 2.28 -11.61 -5.51
C ASN A 62 3.11 -12.49 -6.47
N PRO A 63 2.62 -12.75 -7.70
CA PRO A 63 3.35 -13.58 -8.66
C PRO A 63 4.77 -13.09 -8.96
N LEU A 64 4.99 -11.76 -9.04
CA LEU A 64 6.32 -11.20 -9.30
C LEU A 64 7.26 -11.40 -8.11
N TYR A 65 6.75 -11.27 -6.87
CA TYR A 65 7.54 -11.55 -5.67
C TYR A 65 7.94 -13.04 -5.59
N LEU A 66 6.98 -13.94 -5.83
CA LEU A 66 7.23 -15.38 -5.83
C LEU A 66 8.16 -15.82 -6.96
N GLN A 67 8.06 -15.17 -8.13
CA GLN A 67 8.95 -15.42 -9.26
C GLN A 67 10.39 -15.02 -8.94
N ASP A 68 10.61 -13.84 -8.36
CA ASP A 68 11.95 -13.40 -7.99
C ASP A 68 12.51 -14.26 -6.83
N GLN A 69 11.66 -14.67 -5.88
CA GLN A 69 12.03 -15.66 -4.86
C GLN A 69 12.52 -16.98 -5.47
N ALA A 70 11.80 -17.53 -6.44
CA ALA A 70 12.19 -18.74 -7.16
C ALA A 70 13.46 -18.53 -8.00
N ASN A 71 13.75 -17.29 -8.37
CA ASN A 71 14.93 -16.88 -9.12
C ASN A 71 16.07 -16.34 -8.23
N ASN A 72 16.10 -16.72 -6.96
CA ASN A 72 17.13 -16.34 -5.98
C ASN A 72 17.34 -14.81 -5.85
N TRP A 73 16.27 -14.02 -5.96
CA TRP A 73 16.29 -12.56 -5.76
C TRP A 73 17.22 -11.81 -6.72
N THR A 74 17.24 -12.23 -7.99
CA THR A 74 18.14 -11.69 -9.01
C THR A 74 17.46 -10.74 -10.00
N THR A 75 16.14 -10.55 -9.94
CA THR A 75 15.42 -9.57 -10.75
C THR A 75 14.91 -8.42 -9.89
N GLN A 76 14.29 -7.42 -10.53
CA GLN A 76 13.71 -6.25 -9.87
C GLN A 76 12.27 -6.00 -10.35
N ASP A 77 11.64 -6.98 -10.96
CA ASP A 77 10.33 -6.82 -11.61
C ASP A 77 9.25 -6.45 -10.60
N PHE A 78 9.23 -7.13 -9.44
CA PHE A 78 8.31 -6.79 -8.35
C PHE A 78 8.52 -5.36 -7.83
N VAL A 79 9.77 -4.94 -7.67
CA VAL A 79 10.09 -3.57 -7.22
C VAL A 79 9.60 -2.54 -8.25
N ASN A 80 9.99 -2.72 -9.52
CA ASN A 80 9.76 -1.73 -10.57
C ASN A 80 8.29 -1.64 -11.00
N GLN A 81 7.55 -2.75 -10.96
CA GLN A 81 6.20 -2.83 -11.52
C GLN A 81 5.11 -2.79 -10.45
N LYS A 82 5.44 -3.07 -9.19
CA LYS A 82 4.45 -3.16 -8.10
C LYS A 82 4.79 -2.24 -6.93
N THR A 83 5.90 -2.48 -6.24
CA THR A 83 6.18 -1.77 -4.97
C THR A 83 6.51 -0.30 -5.17
N LEU A 84 7.41 0.04 -6.10
CA LEU A 84 7.83 1.42 -6.31
C LEU A 84 6.70 2.31 -6.86
N PRO A 85 5.90 1.86 -7.85
CA PRO A 85 4.76 2.64 -8.30
C PRO A 85 3.70 2.88 -7.22
N GLU A 86 3.38 1.89 -6.37
CA GLU A 86 2.47 2.09 -5.23
C GLU A 86 2.99 3.15 -4.24
N LEU A 87 4.30 3.19 -4.00
CA LEU A 87 4.92 4.21 -3.14
C LEU A 87 4.85 5.61 -3.73
N TYR A 88 4.88 5.75 -5.06
CA TYR A 88 4.68 7.05 -5.70
C TYR A 88 3.20 7.47 -5.73
N GLU A 89 2.30 6.52 -5.93
CA GLU A 89 0.86 6.77 -5.99
C GLU A 89 0.27 7.24 -4.65
N ILE A 90 0.81 6.74 -3.54
CA ILE A 90 0.28 7.02 -2.19
C ILE A 90 0.76 8.35 -1.58
N VAL A 91 1.72 9.03 -2.25
CA VAL A 91 2.30 10.32 -1.80
C VAL A 91 1.60 11.48 -2.48
#